data_AF-A0A2N5ISM5-F1
#
_entry.id   AF-A0A2N5ISM5-F1
#
_cell.length_a   1.000
_cell.length_b   1.000
_cell.length_c   1.000
_cell.angle_alpha   90.00
_cell.angle_beta   90.00
_cell.angle_gamma   90.00
#
_symmetry.space_group_name_H-M   'P 1'
#
loop_
_entity.id
_entity.type
_entity.pdbx_description
1 polymer ?
#
loop_
_entity_poly.entity_id
_entity_poly.type
_entity_poly.pdbx_seq_one_letter_code
_entity_poly.pdbx_strand_id
1 'polypeptide(L)'
;MSIDITQQALNALADAGLGNDSPAEAYVIGYTQGHDDALALAVQIEQAINHRPASPDEAERLAMRLRDEVGDCPIVYESDKVIADKVFDWWVRLAATALDIINGTEATR
;
A
#
# COMPACT_ATOMS: atom_id res chain seq x y z
N MET A 1 -8.26 -10.79 -20.99
CA MET A 1 -8.19 -9.79 -22.06
C MET A 1 -9.14 -8.68 -21.66
N SER A 2 -8.63 -7.54 -21.18
CA SER A 2 -9.46 -6.41 -20.74
C SER A 2 -9.78 -5.54 -21.95
N ILE A 3 -11.03 -5.10 -22.08
CA ILE A 3 -11.43 -4.16 -23.12
C ILE A 3 -11.02 -2.77 -22.66
N ASP A 4 -10.21 -2.08 -23.45
CA ASP A 4 -9.87 -0.68 -23.23
C ASP A 4 -11.03 0.19 -23.71
N ILE A 5 -11.95 0.47 -22.79
CA ILE A 5 -13.17 1.24 -23.02
C ILE A 5 -12.87 2.69 -23.40
N THR A 6 -11.75 3.24 -22.90
CA THR A 6 -11.27 4.58 -23.27
C THR A 6 -10.83 4.58 -24.73
N GLN A 7 -9.99 3.62 -25.14
CA GLN A 7 -9.57 3.52 -26.54
C GLN A 7 -10.76 3.25 -27.49
N GLN A 8 -11.74 2.46 -27.07
CA GLN A 8 -12.95 2.23 -27.86
C GLN A 8 -13.78 3.51 -28.06
N ALA A 9 -13.91 4.33 -27.01
CA ALA A 9 -14.59 5.63 -27.09
C ALA A 9 -13.83 6.61 -27.99
N LEU A 10 -12.50 6.68 -27.88
CA LEU A 10 -11.66 7.53 -28.75
C LEU A 10 -11.77 7.12 -30.22
N ASN A 11 -11.77 5.83 -30.51
CA ASN A 11 -11.96 5.33 -31.88
C ASN A 11 -13.34 5.71 -32.44
N ALA A 12 -14.40 5.59 -31.64
CA ALA A 12 -15.75 5.98 -32.06
C ALA A 12 -15.87 7.51 -32.31
N LEU A 13 -15.15 8.33 -31.54
CA LEU A 13 -15.08 9.78 -31.77
C LEU A 13 -14.33 10.11 -33.06
N ALA A 14 -13.23 9.40 -33.35
CA ALA A 14 -12.50 9.54 -34.60
C ALA A 14 -13.37 9.15 -35.81
N ASP A 15 -14.10 8.03 -35.73
CA ASP A 15 -15.04 7.57 -36.77
C ASP A 15 -16.21 8.55 -37.00
N ALA A 16 -16.64 9.26 -35.94
CA ALA A 16 -17.65 10.32 -36.03
C ALA A 16 -17.12 11.65 -36.60
N GLY A 17 -15.83 11.71 -36.98
CA GLY A 17 -15.19 12.91 -37.51
C GLY A 17 -14.91 13.98 -36.46
N LEU A 18 -15.00 13.64 -35.16
CA LEU A 18 -14.68 14.57 -34.08
C LEU A 18 -13.16 14.74 -33.92
N GLY A 19 -12.34 13.81 -34.43
CA GLY A 19 -10.89 13.98 -34.55
C GLY A 19 -10.14 14.07 -33.23
N ASN A 20 -8.81 14.09 -33.36
CA ASN A 20 -7.90 14.30 -32.24
C ASN A 20 -7.93 15.79 -31.80
N ASP A 21 -7.82 16.05 -30.51
CA ASP A 21 -7.92 17.36 -29.84
C ASP A 21 -9.33 17.97 -29.79
N SER A 22 -10.37 17.14 -29.89
CA SER A 22 -11.74 17.61 -29.73
C SER A 22 -12.13 17.80 -28.26
N PRO A 23 -13.09 18.71 -27.97
CA PRO A 23 -13.68 18.80 -26.64
C PRO A 23 -14.28 17.47 -26.14
N ALA A 24 -14.74 16.61 -27.05
CA ALA A 24 -15.29 15.30 -26.73
C ALA A 24 -14.20 14.30 -26.28
N GLU A 25 -13.05 14.28 -26.95
CA GLU A 25 -11.89 13.49 -26.53
C GLU A 25 -11.37 13.97 -25.17
N ALA A 26 -11.21 15.28 -24.99
CA ALA A 26 -10.78 15.86 -23.72
C ALA A 26 -11.74 15.48 -22.56
N TYR A 27 -13.05 15.43 -22.84
CA TYR A 27 -14.05 14.98 -21.88
C TYR A 27 -13.90 13.48 -21.53
N VAL A 28 -13.69 12.61 -22.53
CA VAL A 28 -13.49 11.16 -22.29
C VAL A 28 -12.24 10.90 -21.46
N ILE A 29 -11.11 11.52 -21.80
CA ILE A 29 -9.85 11.38 -21.07
C ILE A 29 -9.99 11.94 -19.65
N GLY A 30 -10.58 13.14 -19.51
CA GLY A 30 -10.82 13.77 -18.21
C GLY A 30 -11.76 12.96 -17.31
N TYR A 31 -12.76 12.29 -17.90
CA TYR A 31 -13.64 11.38 -17.17
C TYR A 31 -12.90 10.14 -16.67
N THR A 32 -12.06 9.51 -17.50
CA THR A 32 -11.23 8.37 -17.07
C THR A 32 -10.27 8.77 -15.97
N GLN A 33 -9.54 9.88 -16.12
CA GLN A 33 -8.63 10.38 -15.09
C GLN A 33 -9.39 10.67 -13.77
N GLY A 34 -10.52 11.38 -13.85
CA GLY A 34 -11.33 11.68 -12.67
C GLY A 34 -11.92 10.42 -12.01
N HIS A 35 -12.26 9.40 -12.80
CA HIS A 35 -12.69 8.11 -12.28
C HIS A 35 -11.56 7.39 -11.54
N ASP A 36 -10.37 7.33 -12.11
CA ASP A 36 -9.21 6.69 -11.50
C ASP A 36 -8.79 7.41 -10.21
N ASP A 37 -8.78 8.75 -10.21
CA ASP A 37 -8.50 9.56 -9.02
C ASP A 37 -9.54 9.31 -7.91
N ALA A 38 -10.83 9.22 -8.27
CA ALA A 38 -11.90 8.93 -7.33
C ALA A 38 -11.80 7.50 -6.77
N LEU A 39 -11.46 6.52 -7.61
CA LEU A 39 -11.23 5.14 -7.19
C LEU A 39 -10.02 5.05 -6.24
N ALA A 40 -8.92 5.71 -6.58
CA ALA A 40 -7.73 5.77 -5.73
C ALA A 40 -8.04 6.40 -4.36
N LEU A 41 -8.84 7.47 -4.33
CA LEU A 41 -9.30 8.09 -3.10
C LEU A 41 -10.20 7.14 -2.28
N ALA A 42 -11.13 6.44 -2.94
CA ALA A 42 -12.00 5.48 -2.27
C ALA A 42 -11.20 4.34 -1.62
N VAL A 43 -10.20 3.81 -2.33
CA VAL A 43 -9.26 2.81 -1.78
C VAL A 43 -8.50 3.36 -0.59
N GLN A 44 -7.99 4.59 -0.66
CA GLN A 44 -7.28 5.22 0.47
C GLN A 44 -8.19 5.42 1.69
N ILE A 45 -9.44 5.83 1.48
CA ILE A 45 -10.43 5.99 2.56
C ILE A 45 -10.74 4.63 3.19
N GLU A 46 -10.99 3.61 2.36
CA GLU A 46 -11.26 2.25 2.84
C GLU A 46 -10.09 1.68 3.65
N GLN A 47 -8.86 1.90 3.17
CA GLN A 47 -7.64 1.54 3.90
C GLN A 47 -7.53 2.31 5.21
N ALA A 48 -7.80 3.61 5.23
CA ALA A 48 -7.74 4.42 6.45
C ALA A 48 -8.79 4.02 7.49
N ILE A 49 -10.00 3.64 7.05
CA ILE A 49 -11.09 3.17 7.92
C ILE A 49 -10.78 1.79 8.48
N ASN A 50 -10.31 0.88 7.63
CA ASN A 50 -10.05 -0.51 8.02
C ASN A 50 -8.65 -0.73 8.58
N HIS A 51 -7.81 0.32 8.65
CA HIS A 51 -6.48 0.22 9.21
C HIS A 51 -6.57 -0.18 10.68
N ARG A 52 -6.16 -1.42 10.95
CA ARG A 52 -5.99 -1.93 12.30
C ARG A 52 -4.51 -1.79 12.68
N PRO A 53 -4.14 -0.81 13.53
CA PRO A 53 -2.78 -0.71 14.01
C PRO A 53 -2.42 -1.97 14.79
N ALA A 54 -1.17 -2.39 14.70
CA ALA A 54 -0.64 -3.49 15.49
C ALA A 54 -0.86 -3.22 16.99
N SER A 55 -1.52 -4.13 17.71
CA SER A 55 -1.54 -4.03 19.16
C SER A 55 -0.15 -4.31 19.75
N PRO A 56 0.21 -3.71 20.90
CA PRO A 56 1.48 -3.98 21.56
C PRO A 56 1.72 -5.48 21.81
N ASP A 57 0.67 -6.20 22.24
CA ASP A 57 0.72 -7.64 22.48
C ASP A 57 1.00 -8.46 21.20
N GLU A 58 0.44 -8.06 20.06
CA GLU A 58 0.69 -8.71 18.77
C GLU A 58 2.12 -8.43 18.29
N ALA A 59 2.60 -7.20 18.47
CA ALA A 59 3.97 -6.82 18.14
C ALA A 59 4.99 -7.59 19.00
N GLU A 60 4.77 -7.70 20.31
CA GLU A 60 5.63 -8.48 21.20
C GLU A 60 5.65 -9.98 20.85
N ARG A 61 4.47 -10.57 20.57
CA ARG A 61 4.39 -11.98 20.15
C ARG A 61 5.09 -12.24 18.83
N LEU A 62 4.96 -11.33 17.87
CA LEU A 62 5.65 -11.47 16.58
C LEU A 62 7.17 -11.24 16.75
N ALA A 63 7.59 -10.29 17.59
CA ALA A 63 8.99 -10.05 17.92
C ALA A 63 9.67 -11.29 18.51
N MET A 64 9.00 -11.99 19.43
CA MET A 64 9.50 -13.24 19.99
C MET A 64 9.68 -14.33 18.93
N ARG A 65 8.72 -14.48 18.01
CA ARG A 65 8.81 -15.46 16.90
C ARG A 65 9.93 -15.11 15.91
N LEU A 66 10.01 -13.85 15.49
CA LEU A 66 11.04 -13.40 14.55
C LEU A 66 12.45 -13.58 15.12
N ARG A 67 12.64 -13.33 16.42
CA ARG A 67 13.91 -13.58 17.10
C ARG A 67 14.28 -15.07 17.09
N ASP A 68 13.31 -15.95 17.30
CA ASP A 68 13.53 -17.40 17.32
C ASP A 68 13.88 -17.94 15.92
N GLU A 69 13.24 -17.41 14.87
CA GLU A 69 13.45 -17.85 13.49
C GLU A 69 14.68 -17.23 12.81
N VAL A 70 14.97 -15.94 13.04
CA VAL A 70 16.01 -15.19 12.34
C VAL A 70 17.33 -15.16 13.11
N GLY A 71 17.28 -15.32 14.44
CA GLY A 71 18.47 -15.31 15.29
C GLY A 71 18.94 -13.90 15.65
N ASP A 72 20.24 -13.62 15.50
CA ASP A 72 20.85 -12.40 16.04
C ASP A 72 20.38 -11.12 15.35
N CYS A 73 20.18 -10.11 16.18
CA CYS A 73 19.70 -8.80 15.78
C CYS A 73 20.86 -7.99 15.15
N PRO A 74 20.65 -7.30 14.00
CA PRO A 74 21.71 -6.54 13.33
C PRO A 74 22.06 -5.20 14.01
N ILE A 75 21.81 -5.03 15.32
CA ILE A 75 22.07 -3.76 16.00
C ILE A 75 23.55 -3.62 16.35
N VAL A 76 24.09 -2.45 16.04
CA VAL A 76 25.42 -2.01 16.45
C VAL A 76 25.51 -1.95 17.97
N TYR A 77 26.53 -2.62 18.51
CA TYR A 77 26.88 -2.65 19.92
C TYR A 77 27.24 -1.23 20.41
N GLU A 78 26.71 -0.81 21.56
CA GLU A 78 27.30 0.30 22.31
C GLU A 78 28.49 -0.26 23.10
N SER A 79 29.72 0.11 22.71
CA SER A 79 30.95 -0.31 23.39
C SER A 79 31.08 -1.85 23.54
N ASP A 80 30.86 -2.59 22.44
CA ASP A 80 30.93 -4.07 22.38
C ASP A 80 30.00 -4.83 23.35
N LYS A 81 29.00 -4.15 23.93
CA LYS A 81 28.00 -4.77 24.79
C LYS A 81 26.64 -4.79 24.12
N VAL A 82 26.04 -5.98 24.07
CA VAL A 82 24.62 -6.15 23.77
C VAL A 82 23.83 -5.58 24.93
N ILE A 83 22.98 -4.59 24.67
CA ILE A 83 22.00 -4.11 25.65
C ILE A 83 20.71 -4.87 25.35
N ALA A 84 20.41 -5.91 26.14
CA ALA A 84 19.30 -6.83 25.90
C ALA A 84 17.94 -6.11 25.71
N ASP A 85 17.68 -5.07 26.50
CA ASP A 85 16.45 -4.28 26.39
C ASP A 85 16.38 -3.52 25.06
N LYS A 86 17.49 -2.93 24.59
CA LYS A 86 17.53 -2.26 23.28
C LYS A 86 17.38 -3.25 22.12
N VAL A 87 17.86 -4.50 22.29
CA VAL A 87 17.68 -5.56 21.31
C VAL A 87 16.22 -6.01 21.23
N PHE A 88 15.58 -6.21 22.38
CA PHE A 88 14.17 -6.57 22.41
C PHE A 88 13.29 -5.45 21.84
N ASP A 89 13.54 -4.20 22.22
CA ASP A 89 12.85 -3.02 21.68
C ASP A 89 12.93 -2.92 20.15
N TRP A 90 14.08 -3.27 19.57
CA TRP A 90 14.23 -3.30 18.11
C TRP A 90 13.34 -4.36 17.47
N TRP A 91 13.29 -5.57 18.04
CA TRP A 91 12.42 -6.64 17.53
C TRP A 91 10.95 -6.26 17.63
N VAL A 92 10.54 -5.62 18.73
CA VAL A 92 9.16 -5.12 18.91
C VAL A 92 8.82 -4.05 17.87
N ARG A 93 9.74 -3.12 17.58
CA ARG A 93 9.54 -2.11 16.53
C ARG A 93 9.43 -2.72 15.14
N LEU A 94 10.34 -3.64 14.80
CA LEU A 94 10.29 -4.36 13.52
C LEU A 94 8.97 -5.11 13.36
N ALA A 95 8.55 -5.82 14.40
CA ALA A 95 7.30 -6.57 14.41
C ALA A 95 6.07 -5.68 14.29
N ALA A 96 6.03 -4.53 14.98
CA ALA A 96 4.95 -3.55 14.86
C ALA A 96 4.86 -3.02 13.42
N THR A 97 5.98 -2.62 12.81
CA THR A 97 6.01 -2.17 11.42
C THR A 97 5.57 -3.26 10.43
N ALA A 98 6.02 -4.50 10.64
CA ALA A 98 5.59 -5.62 9.80
C ALA A 98 4.09 -5.88 9.90
N LEU A 99 3.51 -5.84 11.11
CA LEU A 99 2.08 -6.00 11.32
C LEU A 99 1.27 -4.85 10.73
N ASP A 100 1.72 -3.60 10.85
CA ASP A 100 1.06 -2.46 10.22
C ASP A 100 1.02 -2.61 8.69
N ILE A 101 2.11 -3.11 8.08
CA ILE A 101 2.16 -3.41 6.65
C ILE A 101 1.19 -4.55 6.31
N ILE A 102 1.20 -5.66 7.06
CA ILE A 102 0.32 -6.82 6.82
C ILE A 102 -1.16 -6.42 6.96
N ASN A 103 -1.53 -5.77 8.05
CA ASN A 103 -2.89 -5.30 8.30
C ASN A 103 -3.33 -4.25 7.27
N GLY A 104 -2.38 -3.45 6.75
CA GLY A 104 -2.64 -2.52 5.65
C GLY A 104 -2.71 -3.16 4.26
N THR A 105 -2.17 -4.37 4.07
CA THR A 105 -2.10 -5.08 2.78
C THR A 105 -3.12 -6.21 2.63
N GLU A 106 -3.71 -6.72 3.71
CA GLU A 106 -4.84 -7.66 3.61
C GLU A 106 -6.09 -7.04 2.94
N ALA A 107 -6.17 -5.70 2.87
CA ALA A 107 -7.24 -4.97 2.18
C ALA A 107 -7.09 -4.90 0.64
N THR A 108 -5.95 -5.31 0.07
CA THR A 108 -5.68 -5.23 -1.38
C THR A 108 -5.82 -6.56 -2.14
N ARG A 109 -6.40 -7.61 -1.52
CA ARG A 109 -6.49 -8.95 -2.13
C ARG A 109 -7.90 -9.40 -2.49
#